data_AF-A0A940FHX6-F1
#
_entry.id   AF-A0A940FHX6-F1
#
_cell.length_a   1.000
_cell.length_b   1.000
_cell.length_c   1.000
_cell.angle_alpha   90.00
_cell.angle_beta   90.00
_cell.angle_gamma   90.00
#
_symmetry.space_group_name_H-M   'P 1'
#
loop_
_entity.id
_entity.type
_entity.pdbx_description
1 polymer ?
#
loop_
_entity_poly.entity_id
_entity_poly.type
_entity_poly.pdbx_seq_one_letter_code
_entity_poly.pdbx_strand_id
1 'polypeptide(L)' 'MKLSKSDTDRQAAIDRSLTLELVRVTEAAALAAATWRGKGDEKAADAAAVEAMRGEMGNVHI' A
#
# COMPACT_ATOMS: atom_id res chain seq x y z
N MET A 1 24.64 15.54 16.89
CA MET A 1 23.46 16.08 16.18
C MET A 1 22.23 15.57 16.93
N LYS A 2 21.62 16.39 17.80
CA LYS A 2 20.40 16.00 18.51
C LYS A 2 19.23 16.55 17.70
N LEU A 3 18.36 15.67 17.20
CA LEU A 3 17.11 16.09 16.57
C LEU A 3 16.26 16.84 17.61
N SER A 4 15.63 17.93 17.19
CA SER A 4 14.66 18.66 18.01
C SER A 4 13.45 17.76 18.26
N LYS A 5 12.77 17.92 19.42
CA LYS A 5 11.53 17.20 19.73
C LYS A 5 10.48 17.35 18.61
N SER A 6 10.45 18.51 17.95
CA SER A 6 9.60 18.78 16.77
C SER A 6 9.91 17.88 15.57
N ASP A 7 11.17 17.55 15.35
CA ASP A 7 11.61 16.76 14.21
C ASP A 7 11.22 15.28 14.40
N THR A 8 11.33 14.79 15.64
CA THR A 8 10.87 13.46 16.01
C THR A 8 9.36 13.30 15.86
N ASP A 9 8.58 14.30 16.29
CA ASP A 9 7.12 14.25 16.17
C ASP A 9 6.67 14.28 14.69
N ARG A 10 7.37 15.05 13.84
CA ARG A 10 7.13 15.06 12.38
C ARG A 10 7.51 13.73 11.73
N GLN A 11 8.63 13.14 12.11
CA GLN A 11 9.05 11.83 11.61
C GLN A 11 8.01 10.76 11.97
N ALA A 12 7.55 10.73 13.22
CA ALA A 12 6.53 9.78 13.66
C ALA A 12 5.19 9.95 12.92
N ALA A 13 4.82 11.19 12.56
CA ALA A 13 3.64 11.46 11.75
C ALA A 13 3.79 10.94 10.31
N ILE A 14 4.96 11.13 9.69
CA ILE A 14 5.28 10.58 8.36
C ILE A 14 5.26 9.05 8.40
N ASP A 15 5.93 8.43 9.38
CA ASP A 15 5.99 6.98 9.52
C ASP A 15 4.59 6.37 9.66
N ARG A 16 3.70 7.01 10.44
CA ARG A 16 2.30 6.57 10.59
C ARG A 16 1.50 6.74 9.30
N SER A 17 1.65 7.86 8.58
CA SER A 17 0.95 8.07 7.29
C SER A 17 1.37 7.01 6.29
N LEU A 18 2.68 6.81 6.12
CA LEU A 18 3.25 5.82 5.23
C LEU A 18 2.78 4.41 5.59
N THR A 19 2.76 4.07 6.89
CA THR A 19 2.26 2.76 7.34
C THR A 19 0.81 2.54 6.91
N LEU A 20 -0.07 3.53 7.10
CA LEU A 20 -1.47 3.43 6.73
C LEU A 20 -1.67 3.42 5.21
N GLU A 21 -0.86 4.16 4.46
CA GLU A 21 -0.88 4.17 3.00
C GLU A 21 -0.48 2.80 2.44
N LEU A 22 0.54 2.15 3.00
CA LEU A 22 0.94 0.80 2.60
C LEU A 22 -0.15 -0.25 2.90
N VAL A 23 -0.87 -0.11 4.02
CA VAL A 23 -2.02 -0.98 4.32
C VAL A 23 -3.07 -0.86 3.21
N ARG A 24 -3.41 0.36 2.79
CA ARG A 24 -4.39 0.58 1.70
C ARG A 24 -3.96 -0.05 0.38
N VAL A 25 -2.67 0.05 0.02
CA VAL A 25 -2.11 -0.63 -1.16
C VAL A 25 -2.38 -2.13 -1.11
N THR A 26 -2.14 -2.76 0.05
CA THR A 26 -2.36 -4.21 0.21
C THR A 26 -3.84 -4.60 0.23
N GLU A 27 -4.72 -3.77 0.80
CA GLU A 27 -6.16 -3.97 0.75
C GLU A 27 -6.69 -3.94 -0.68
N ALA A 28 -6.27 -2.96 -1.48
CA ALA A 28 -6.65 -2.85 -2.89
C ALA A 28 -6.19 -4.07 -3.70
N ALA A 29 -4.97 -4.53 -3.48
CA ALA A 29 -4.43 -5.74 -4.11
C ALA A 29 -5.28 -6.98 -3.78
N ALA A 30 -5.59 -7.16 -2.49
CA ALA A 30 -6.36 -8.30 -2.01
C ALA A 30 -7.80 -8.28 -2.55
N LEU A 31 -8.45 -7.11 -2.60
CA LEU A 31 -9.78 -6.95 -3.17
C LEU A 31 -9.80 -7.27 -4.67
N ALA A 32 -8.81 -6.80 -5.43
CA ALA A 32 -8.69 -7.08 -6.85
C ALA A 32 -8.49 -8.59 -7.11
N ALA A 33 -7.56 -9.23 -6.40
CA ALA A 33 -7.29 -10.66 -6.49
C ALA A 33 -8.51 -11.51 -6.07
N ALA A 34 -9.27 -11.09 -5.06
CA ALA A 34 -10.41 -11.83 -4.53
C ALA A 34 -11.50 -12.07 -5.58
N THR A 35 -11.65 -11.19 -6.57
CA THR A 35 -12.61 -11.36 -7.68
C THR A 35 -12.29 -12.56 -8.60
N TRP A 36 -11.06 -13.10 -8.50
CA TRP A 36 -10.59 -14.25 -9.28
C TRP A 36 -10.60 -15.57 -8.50
N ARG A 37 -10.98 -15.54 -7.22
CA ARG A 37 -11.00 -16.73 -6.37
C ARG A 37 -11.92 -17.81 -6.96
N GLY A 38 -11.38 -19.02 -7.11
CA GLY A 38 -12.12 -20.19 -7.62
C GLY A 38 -12.26 -20.25 -9.14
N LYS A 39 -11.69 -19.31 -9.90
CA LYS A 39 -11.73 -19.32 -11.38
C LYS A 39 -10.64 -20.16 -12.03
N GLY A 40 -9.65 -20.62 -11.27
CA GLY A 40 -8.52 -21.41 -11.79
C GLY A 40 -7.54 -20.63 -12.68
N ASP A 41 -7.67 -19.29 -12.74
CA ASP A 41 -6.81 -18.41 -13.52
C ASP A 41 -5.91 -17.57 -12.60
N GLU A 42 -4.78 -18.16 -12.20
CA GLU A 42 -3.80 -17.55 -11.32
C GLU A 42 -3.18 -16.29 -11.93
N LYS A 43 -2.85 -16.34 -13.23
CA LYS A 43 -2.16 -15.22 -13.91
C LYS A 43 -3.04 -13.99 -13.99
N ALA A 44 -4.34 -14.16 -14.28
CA ALA A 44 -5.27 -13.05 -14.28
C ALA A 44 -5.47 -12.47 -12.86
N ALA A 45 -5.49 -13.32 -11.83
CA ALA A 45 -5.57 -12.88 -10.44
C ALA A 45 -4.34 -12.05 -10.04
N ASP A 46 -3.14 -12.53 -10.36
CA ASP A 46 -1.88 -11.85 -10.06
C ASP A 46 -1.76 -10.53 -10.82
N ALA A 47 -2.10 -10.52 -12.12
CA ALA A 47 -2.12 -9.30 -12.91
C ALA A 47 -3.08 -8.25 -12.34
N ALA A 48 -4.27 -8.66 -11.91
CA ALA A 48 -5.25 -7.76 -11.29
C ALA A 48 -4.73 -7.18 -9.96
N ALA A 49 -4.06 -7.98 -9.14
CA ALA A 49 -3.45 -7.52 -7.89
C ALA A 49 -2.31 -6.52 -8.14
N VAL A 50 -1.41 -6.82 -9.09
CA VAL A 50 -0.26 -5.96 -9.43
C VAL A 50 -0.71 -4.62 -10.00
N GLU A 51 -1.73 -4.61 -10.85
CA GLU A 51 -2.26 -3.37 -11.42
C GLU A 51 -2.89 -2.49 -10.32
N ALA A 52 -3.68 -3.09 -9.42
CA ALA A 52 -4.25 -2.38 -8.28
C ALA A 52 -3.16 -1.81 -7.34
N MET A 53 -2.13 -2.61 -7.03
CA MET A 53 -0.99 -2.14 -6.23
C MET A 53 -0.26 -0.99 -6.90
N ARG A 54 -0.04 -1.06 -8.22
CA ARG A 54 0.64 -0.01 -8.98
C ARG A 54 -0.15 1.30 -8.96
N GLY A 55 -1.47 1.23 -9.13
CA GLY A 55 -2.36 2.37 -9.04
C GLY A 55 -2.31 3.04 -7.67
N GLU A 56 -2.45 2.27 -6.59
CA GLU A 56 -2.41 2.81 -5.23
C GLU A 56 -1.02 3.31 -4.83
N MET A 57 0.06 2.62 -5.24
CA MET A 57 1.43 3.06 -4.97
C MET A 57 1.74 4.42 -5.61
N GLY A 58 1.13 4.72 -6.76
CA GLY A 58 1.24 6.04 -7.40
C GLY A 58 0.65 7.19 -6.57
N ASN A 59 -0.23 6.88 -5.60
CA ASN A 59 -0.86 7.84 -4.70
C ASN A 59 -0.14 7.97 -3.34
N VAL A 60 0.86 7.12 -3.07
CA VAL A 60 1.62 7.15 -1.80
C VAL A 60 2.61 8.31 -1.85
N HIS A 61 2.61 9.14 -0.80
CA HIS A 61 3.51 10.28 -0.70
C HIS A 61 4.76 9.89 0.09
N ILE A 62 5.80 9.46 -0.63
CA ILE A 62 7.14 9.15 -0.11
C ILE A 62 8.14 10.28 -0.32
#